data_AF-A0A4Y2J887-F1
#
_entry.id   AF-A0A4Y2J887-F1
#
_cell.length_a   1.000
_cell.length_b   1.000
_cell.length_c   1.000
_cell.angle_alpha   90.00
_cell.angle_beta   90.00
_cell.angle_gamma   90.00
#
_symmetry.space_group_name_H-M   'P 1'
#
loop_
_entity.id
_entity.type
_entity.pdbx_description
1 polymer ?
#
loop_
_entity_poly.entity_id
_entity_poly.type
_entity_poly.pdbx_seq_one_letter_code
_entity_poly.pdbx_strand_id
1 'polypeptide(L)'
;MQLQFEARFTSIYRLRIPLPPFITDTQPHDLEMKATGWSTHPSEHIKPNQISFEDREAYIARKDIINIFTDGSKTEHGVGDAFCVLTNDIWVYQWSAKLNDNNTVFQAELTALHEAVTSAKPQYL
;
A
#
# COMPACT_ATOMS: atom_id res chain seq x y z
N MET A 1 24.20 14.90 10.69
CA MET A 1 24.24 13.47 10.28
C MET A 1 22.85 12.96 9.89
N GLN A 2 21.79 13.24 10.68
CA GLN A 2 20.42 12.77 10.43
C GLN A 2 19.73 13.39 9.18
N LEU A 3 19.83 14.71 8.98
CA LEU A 3 19.21 15.39 7.83
C LEU A 3 19.76 14.94 6.47
N GLN A 4 21.02 14.51 6.43
CA GLN A 4 21.65 13.98 5.22
C GLN A 4 21.11 12.59 4.88
N PHE A 5 20.74 11.79 5.87
CA PHE A 5 20.15 10.46 5.67
C PHE A 5 18.69 10.59 5.17
N GLU A 6 17.92 11.48 5.77
CA GLU A 6 16.53 11.73 5.41
C GLU A 6 16.37 12.31 3.99
N ALA A 7 17.28 13.21 3.59
CA ALA A 7 17.35 13.72 2.22
C ALA A 7 17.66 12.61 1.20
N ARG A 8 18.51 11.64 1.56
CA ARG A 8 18.84 10.49 0.71
C ARG A 8 17.64 9.56 0.53
N PHE A 9 16.93 9.26 1.61
CA PHE A 9 15.73 8.41 1.58
C PHE A 9 14.63 9.01 0.69
N THR A 10 14.36 10.31 0.87
CA THR A 10 13.35 11.02 0.07
C THR A 10 13.72 11.04 -1.42
N SER A 11 14.99 11.25 -1.75
CA SER A 11 15.45 11.32 -3.15
C SER A 11 15.31 9.99 -3.90
N ILE A 12 15.63 8.87 -3.23
CA ILE A 12 15.55 7.51 -3.82
C ILE A 12 14.10 7.09 -4.00
N TYR A 13 13.30 7.17 -2.93
CA TYR A 13 11.95 6.60 -2.91
C TYR A 13 10.90 7.49 -3.59
N ARG A 14 11.04 8.82 -3.50
CA ARG A 14 10.02 9.75 -4.05
C ARG A 14 10.37 10.33 -5.41
N LEU A 15 11.65 10.61 -5.67
CA LEU A 15 12.05 11.35 -6.88
C LEU A 15 12.62 10.45 -7.99
N ARG A 16 12.91 9.16 -7.71
CA ARG A 16 13.55 8.22 -8.66
C ARG A 16 14.81 8.78 -9.35
N ILE A 17 15.55 9.65 -8.68
CA ILE A 17 16.79 10.22 -9.22
C ILE A 17 17.93 9.25 -8.92
N PRO A 18 18.76 8.87 -9.92
CA PRO A 18 19.94 8.05 -9.69
C PRO A 18 20.92 8.75 -8.75
N LEU A 19 21.46 8.04 -7.76
CA LEU A 19 22.48 8.58 -6.87
C LEU A 19 23.79 8.84 -7.62
N PRO A 20 24.57 9.86 -7.20
CA PRO A 20 25.91 10.09 -7.76
C PRO A 20 26.83 8.89 -7.50
N PRO A 21 27.80 8.60 -8.39
CA PRO A 21 28.61 7.38 -8.38
C PRO A 21 29.59 7.22 -7.20
N PHE A 22 29.62 8.14 -6.23
CA PHE A 22 30.47 8.05 -5.04
C PHE A 22 29.84 7.25 -3.88
N ILE A 23 28.61 6.79 -4.02
CA ILE A 23 27.86 6.10 -2.95
C ILE A 23 27.75 4.61 -3.30
N THR A 24 28.77 3.84 -2.94
CA THR A 24 28.84 2.38 -3.18
C THR A 24 28.42 1.55 -1.97
N ASP A 25 27.98 2.17 -0.87
CA ASP A 25 27.94 1.51 0.45
C ASP A 25 26.55 1.45 1.10
N THR A 26 25.47 1.75 0.35
CA THR A 26 24.09 1.59 0.85
C THR A 26 23.54 0.24 0.40
N GLN A 27 23.34 -0.66 1.36
CA GLN A 27 22.79 -1.99 1.15
C GLN A 27 21.25 -1.95 1.29
N PRO A 28 20.50 -2.87 0.65
CA PRO A 28 19.03 -2.89 0.70
C PRO A 28 18.45 -2.90 2.13
N HIS A 29 19.15 -3.54 3.08
CA HIS A 29 18.74 -3.60 4.48
C HIS A 29 18.85 -2.25 5.21
N ASP A 30 19.65 -1.30 4.71
CA ASP A 30 19.77 0.05 5.27
C ASP A 30 18.50 0.89 4.99
N LEU A 31 17.66 0.43 4.06
CA LEU A 31 16.44 1.10 3.64
C LEU A 31 15.17 0.38 4.10
N GLU A 32 15.27 -0.86 4.55
CA GLU A 32 14.16 -1.61 5.15
C GLU A 32 13.97 -1.20 6.62
N MET A 33 13.17 -0.15 6.86
CA MET A 33 12.67 0.13 8.21
C MET A 33 11.72 -0.98 8.66
N LYS A 34 12.20 -1.86 9.55
CA LYS A 34 11.36 -2.82 10.25
C LYS A 34 10.59 -2.07 11.35
N ALA A 35 9.30 -1.84 11.13
CA ALA A 35 8.41 -1.35 12.19
C ALA A 35 8.15 -2.47 13.20
N THR A 36 8.96 -2.55 14.26
CA THR A 36 8.69 -3.42 15.41
C THR A 36 7.56 -2.82 16.24
N GLY A 37 6.31 -3.20 15.96
CA GLY A 37 5.15 -2.73 16.72
C GLY A 37 3.78 -3.07 16.12
N TRP A 38 3.69 -3.39 14.83
CA TRP A 38 2.45 -3.86 14.20
C TRP A 38 2.51 -5.39 14.01
N SER A 39 2.32 -6.14 15.09
CA SER A 39 2.17 -7.61 15.02
C SER A 39 0.76 -8.03 14.58
N THR A 40 -0.19 -7.10 14.53
CA THR A 40 -1.54 -7.36 14.04
C THR A 40 -1.67 -6.86 12.61
N HIS A 41 -2.17 -7.74 11.74
CA HIS A 41 -2.29 -7.45 10.32
C HIS A 41 -3.27 -6.27 10.12
N PRO A 42 -2.98 -5.28 9.25
CA PRO A 42 -3.89 -4.16 9.02
C PRO A 42 -5.30 -4.61 8.59
N SER A 43 -5.43 -5.74 7.90
CA SER A 43 -6.74 -6.33 7.55
C SER A 43 -7.50 -6.95 8.73
N GLU A 44 -6.85 -7.26 9.86
CA GLU A 44 -7.51 -7.78 11.07
C GLU A 44 -8.18 -6.67 11.89
N HIS A 45 -7.78 -5.40 11.65
CA HIS A 45 -8.28 -4.24 12.38
C HIS A 45 -8.56 -3.05 11.45
N ILE A 46 -9.26 -3.29 10.34
CA ILE A 46 -9.74 -2.21 9.46
C ILE A 46 -10.73 -1.35 10.26
N LYS A 47 -10.26 -0.23 10.81
CA LYS A 47 -11.16 0.77 11.40
C LYS A 47 -11.69 1.65 10.27
N PRO A 48 -13.01 1.91 10.20
CA PRO A 48 -13.60 2.73 9.13
C PRO A 48 -13.02 4.16 9.04
N ASN A 49 -12.39 4.66 10.11
CA ASN A 49 -11.86 6.03 10.19
C ASN A 49 -10.32 6.10 10.09
N GLN A 50 -9.66 5.03 9.64
CA GLN A 50 -8.20 4.98 9.56
C GLN A 50 -7.64 5.76 8.36
N ILE A 51 -8.51 6.08 7.40
CA ILE A 51 -8.21 6.86 6.19
C ILE A 51 -8.99 8.17 6.35
N SER A 52 -8.29 9.28 6.51
CA SER A 52 -8.90 10.59 6.67
C SER A 52 -9.01 11.27 5.31
N PHE A 53 -10.16 11.87 5.03
CA PHE A 53 -10.53 12.41 3.72
C PHE A 53 -10.62 13.94 3.74
N GLU A 54 -9.90 14.63 4.63
CA GLU A 54 -10.03 16.10 4.77
C GLU A 54 -9.80 16.85 3.45
N ASP A 55 -8.98 16.32 2.54
CA ASP A 55 -8.73 16.90 1.21
C ASP A 55 -9.81 16.57 0.15
N ARG A 56 -10.80 15.73 0.47
CA ARG A 56 -11.83 15.21 -0.46
C ARG A 56 -13.07 16.11 -0.58
N GLU A 57 -13.23 17.13 0.27
CA GLU A 57 -14.39 18.05 0.24
C GLU A 57 -14.69 18.59 -1.18
N ALA A 58 -13.68 18.78 -2.02
CA ALA A 58 -13.84 19.23 -3.42
C ALA A 58 -14.46 18.17 -4.38
N TYR A 59 -14.46 16.88 -4.02
CA TYR A 59 -14.95 15.76 -4.86
C TYR A 59 -16.36 15.28 -4.50
N ILE A 60 -16.94 15.74 -3.39
CA ILE A 60 -18.22 15.26 -2.82
C ILE A 60 -19.44 15.54 -3.73
N ALA A 61 -19.31 16.40 -4.74
CA ALA A 61 -20.41 16.71 -5.67
C ALA A 61 -20.77 15.56 -6.64
N ARG A 62 -19.99 14.48 -6.72
CA ARG A 62 -20.27 13.34 -7.62
C ARG A 62 -20.75 12.12 -6.84
N LYS A 63 -22.06 11.88 -6.91
CA LYS A 63 -22.78 10.78 -6.24
C LYS A 63 -22.48 9.36 -6.76
N ASP A 64 -21.49 9.22 -7.64
CA ASP A 64 -21.14 7.97 -8.34
C ASP A 64 -19.64 7.64 -8.24
N ILE A 65 -18.92 8.19 -7.24
CA ILE A 65 -17.49 7.88 -7.08
C ILE A 65 -17.33 6.49 -6.46
N ILE A 66 -16.74 5.59 -7.23
CA ILE A 66 -16.21 4.31 -6.77
C ILE A 66 -14.74 4.52 -6.42
N ASN A 67 -14.37 4.30 -5.16
CA ASN A 67 -12.98 4.27 -4.71
C ASN A 67 -12.55 2.82 -4.56
N ILE A 68 -11.37 2.50 -5.05
CA ILE A 68 -10.74 1.21 -4.83
C ILE A 68 -9.42 1.47 -4.11
N PHE A 69 -9.22 0.80 -2.98
CA PHE A 69 -7.96 0.85 -2.24
C PHE A 69 -7.34 -0.54 -2.23
N THR A 70 -6.02 -0.58 -2.34
CA THR A 70 -5.23 -1.81 -2.36
C THR A 70 -4.14 -1.70 -1.31
N ASP A 71 -3.83 -2.80 -0.63
CA ASP A 71 -2.75 -2.87 0.34
C ASP A 71 -2.03 -4.21 0.21
N GLY A 72 -0.71 -4.18 0.34
CA GLY A 72 0.15 -5.34 0.44
C GLY A 72 0.91 -5.28 1.75
N SER A 73 0.97 -6.39 2.48
CA SER A 73 1.56 -6.42 3.81
C SER A 73 2.55 -7.58 3.96
N LYS A 74 3.50 -7.44 4.87
CA LYS A 74 4.39 -8.53 5.29
C LYS A 74 4.65 -8.43 6.79
N THR A 75 4.41 -9.51 7.50
CA THR A 75 4.68 -9.67 8.93
C THR A 75 5.57 -10.89 9.15
N GLU A 76 5.94 -11.16 10.41
CA GLU A 76 6.60 -12.42 10.77
C GLU A 76 5.72 -13.66 10.51
N HIS A 77 4.41 -13.48 10.37
CA HIS A 77 3.43 -14.55 10.16
C HIS A 77 3.09 -14.80 8.69
N GLY A 78 3.66 -14.00 7.77
CA GLY A 78 3.55 -14.20 6.34
C GLY A 78 3.33 -12.92 5.54
N VAL A 79 2.91 -13.10 4.30
CA VAL A 79 2.66 -12.02 3.34
C VAL A 79 1.17 -12.03 3.01
N GLY A 80 0.53 -10.87 3.04
CA GLY A 80 -0.89 -10.71 2.75
C GLY A 80 -1.13 -9.64 1.71
N ASP A 81 -2.23 -9.76 0.99
CA ASP A 81 -2.74 -8.75 0.09
C ASP A 81 -4.23 -8.50 0.36
N ALA A 82 -4.69 -7.29 0.05
CA ALA A 82 -6.08 -6.94 0.21
C ALA A 82 -6.48 -5.81 -0.74
N PHE A 83 -7.75 -5.78 -1.11
CA PHE A 83 -8.35 -4.58 -1.69
C PHE A 83 -9.77 -4.39 -1.16
N CYS A 84 -10.25 -3.16 -1.24
CA CYS A 84 -11.62 -2.82 -0.91
C CYS A 84 -12.20 -1.80 -1.87
N VAL A 85 -13.54 -1.77 -1.91
CA VAL A 85 -14.32 -0.86 -2.74
C VAL A 85 -15.24 -0.07 -1.84
N LEU A 86 -15.18 1.25 -1.97
CA LEU A 86 -16.10 2.19 -1.33
C LEU A 86 -16.92 2.90 -2.40
N THR A 87 -18.22 2.98 -2.20
CA THR A 87 -19.13 3.81 -3.00
C THR A 87 -19.76 4.84 -2.10
N ASN A 88 -19.57 6.13 -2.41
CA ASN A 88 -20.02 7.23 -1.55
C ASN A 88 -19.56 7.05 -0.10
N ASP A 89 -18.29 6.69 0.07
CA ASP A 89 -17.60 6.46 1.35
C ASP A 89 -18.20 5.31 2.21
N ILE A 90 -19.08 4.48 1.63
CA ILE A 90 -19.61 3.27 2.24
C ILE A 90 -18.87 2.06 1.67
N TRP A 91 -18.41 1.16 2.55
CA TRP A 91 -17.79 -0.11 2.18
C TRP A 91 -18.81 -1.02 1.49
N VAL A 92 -18.56 -1.35 0.23
CA VAL A 92 -19.47 -2.20 -0.56
C VAL A 92 -18.85 -3.56 -0.89
N TYR A 93 -17.52 -3.66 -0.89
CA TYR A 93 -16.81 -4.91 -1.15
C TYR A 93 -15.41 -4.90 -0.53
N GLN A 94 -14.94 -6.08 -0.10
CA GLN A 94 -13.57 -6.29 0.34
C GLN A 94 -13.10 -7.70 -0.02
N TRP A 95 -11.80 -7.85 -0.26
CA TRP A 95 -11.15 -9.12 -0.50
C TRP A 95 -9.74 -9.09 0.10
N SER A 96 -9.27 -10.25 0.57
CA SER A 96 -7.89 -10.44 1.00
C SER A 96 -7.45 -11.88 0.82
N ALA A 97 -6.14 -12.09 0.62
CA ALA A 97 -5.54 -13.41 0.62
C ALA A 97 -4.18 -13.43 1.32
N LYS A 98 -3.79 -14.64 1.75
CA LYS A 98 -2.43 -14.92 2.20
C LYS A 98 -1.62 -15.41 1.00
N LEU A 99 -0.50 -14.75 0.74
CA LEU A 99 0.46 -15.15 -0.29
C LEU A 99 1.55 -16.05 0.30
N ASN A 100 2.43 -16.55 -0.57
CA ASN A 100 3.59 -17.31 -0.13
C ASN A 100 4.47 -16.43 0.79
N ASP A 101 4.96 -16.99 1.89
CA ASP A 101 5.76 -16.25 2.87
C ASP A 101 7.08 -15.67 2.27
N ASN A 102 7.54 -16.20 1.13
CA ASN A 102 8.70 -15.69 0.40
C ASN A 102 8.39 -14.46 -0.46
N ASN A 103 7.13 -14.12 -0.69
CA ASN A 103 6.77 -12.96 -1.51
C ASN A 103 7.18 -11.66 -0.81
N THR A 104 7.45 -10.61 -1.59
CA THR A 104 7.73 -9.27 -1.07
C THR A 104 6.44 -8.47 -0.89
N VAL A 105 6.49 -7.39 -0.09
CA VAL A 105 5.37 -6.43 0.02
C VAL A 105 4.99 -5.89 -1.37
N PHE A 106 5.98 -5.57 -2.20
CA PHE A 106 5.73 -5.08 -3.56
C PHE A 106 4.99 -6.10 -4.44
N GLN A 107 5.30 -7.38 -4.32
CA GLN A 107 4.54 -8.44 -5.02
C GLN A 107 3.11 -8.55 -4.49
N ALA A 108 2.91 -8.37 -3.18
CA ALA A 108 1.59 -8.36 -2.57
C ALA A 108 0.75 -7.17 -3.04
N GLU A 109 1.32 -5.96 -3.08
CA GLU A 109 0.66 -4.76 -3.61
C GLU A 109 0.26 -4.95 -5.09
N LEU A 110 1.15 -5.52 -5.90
CA LEU A 110 0.85 -5.79 -7.30
C LEU A 110 -0.25 -6.83 -7.47
N THR A 111 -0.32 -7.82 -6.58
CA THR A 111 -1.38 -8.85 -6.58
C THR A 111 -2.72 -8.26 -6.14
N ALA A 112 -2.75 -7.46 -5.07
CA ALA A 112 -3.94 -6.70 -4.66
C ALA A 112 -4.50 -5.83 -5.81
N LEU A 113 -3.62 -5.14 -6.53
CA LEU A 113 -4.00 -4.31 -7.68
C LEU A 113 -4.53 -5.17 -8.85
N HIS A 114 -3.91 -6.31 -9.13
CA HIS A 114 -4.39 -7.24 -10.14
C HIS A 114 -5.80 -7.76 -9.82
N GLU A 115 -6.04 -8.19 -8.58
CA GLU A 115 -7.34 -8.71 -8.14
C GLU A 115 -8.42 -7.63 -8.12
N ALA A 116 -8.08 -6.41 -7.70
CA ALA A 116 -8.96 -5.27 -7.78
C ALA A 116 -9.41 -4.98 -9.22
N VAL A 117 -8.48 -4.97 -10.18
CA VAL A 117 -8.79 -4.76 -11.60
C VAL A 117 -9.61 -5.92 -12.16
N THR A 118 -9.30 -7.16 -11.78
CA THR A 118 -10.03 -8.35 -12.23
C THR A 118 -11.46 -8.37 -11.70
N SER A 119 -11.66 -7.94 -10.46
CA SER A 119 -12.98 -7.86 -9.82
C SER A 119 -13.82 -6.70 -10.35
N ALA A 120 -13.19 -5.62 -10.83
CA ALA A 120 -13.86 -4.49 -11.46
C ALA A 120 -14.26 -4.77 -12.93
N LYS A 121 -13.71 -5.81 -13.55
CA LYS A 121 -14.14 -6.22 -14.89
C LYS A 121 -15.54 -6.85 -14.76
N PRO A 122 -16.52 -6.44 -15.61
CA PRO A 122 -17.76 -7.18 -15.74
C PRO A 122 -17.40 -8.64 -16.05
N GLN A 123 -18.02 -9.59 -15.35
CA GLN A 123 -17.87 -11.02 -15.66
C GLN A 123 -18.64 -11.33 -16.96
N TYR A 124 -18.15 -10.79 -18.08
CA TYR A 124 -18.72 -10.87 -19.43
C TYR A 124 -20.20 -10.43 -19.58
N LEU A 125 -20.56 -10.25 -20.86
CA LEU A 125 -21.87 -9.96 -21.44
C LEU A 125 -22.98 -10.93 -21.02
#